data_AF-A0AAU5A2C4-F1
#
_entry.id   AF-A0AAU5A2C4-F1
#
_cell.length_a   1.000
_cell.length_b   1.000
_cell.length_c   1.000
_cell.angle_alpha   90.00
_cell.angle_beta   90.00
_cell.angle_gamma   90.00
#
_symmetry.space_group_name_H-M   'P 1'
#
loop_
_entity.id
_entity.type
_entity.pdbx_description
1 polymer ?
#
loop_
_entity_poly.entity_id
_entity_poly.type
_entity_poly.pdbx_seq_one_letter_code
_entity_poly.pdbx_strand_id
1 'polypeptide(L)'
;MSAFAVKGTAEDTGVPSGGPVKGLPWAVLRLHRAALVVWGAFMLAALGALVWEAGINADSVRDRIAACGHDSSLCRFRAAVDYGGTTGWASTLVYYSFFAVAAFAAGALIGRELENGTAQLAWTQSVSPTRWLAVTLAVPAVLLVAGGTVFVFVFRWAWAANRDLMGDDWTFNDVFAARGPALVAYGLCGLGVGALAGVVLRRSLPALGIACGVMYLINHNLEKYREDLWPPVTPAPTKGVEMSRDVWQIGDGTGRFHPRSHYWPMHLVETGIVLGVAVLATGAAFWVLRRRTG
;
A
#
# COMPACT_ATOMS: atom_id res chain seq x y z
N MET A 1 13.12 -25.94 78.35
CA MET A 1 12.00 -26.43 77.51
C MET A 1 10.97 -25.32 77.34
N SER A 2 11.01 -24.64 76.20
CA SER A 2 9.87 -23.98 75.54
C SER A 2 10.37 -23.42 74.21
N ALA A 3 9.80 -23.93 73.12
CA ALA A 3 10.17 -23.65 71.74
C ALA A 3 9.49 -22.37 71.27
N PHE A 4 10.24 -21.49 70.61
CA PHE A 4 9.69 -20.46 69.74
C PHE A 4 10.08 -20.80 68.30
N ALA A 5 9.10 -21.29 67.54
CA ALA A 5 9.22 -21.53 66.12
C ALA A 5 9.02 -20.19 65.37
N VAL A 6 10.10 -19.66 64.79
CA VAL A 6 10.02 -18.55 63.83
C VAL A 6 9.86 -19.16 62.44
N LYS A 7 8.65 -19.06 61.90
CA LYS A 7 8.28 -19.44 60.55
C LYS A 7 8.73 -18.33 59.60
N GLY A 8 9.85 -18.54 58.91
CA GLY A 8 10.32 -17.62 57.87
C GLY A 8 9.34 -17.61 56.69
N THR A 9 8.67 -16.49 56.46
CA THR A 9 7.91 -16.23 55.25
C THR A 9 8.88 -15.74 54.17
N ALA A 10 9.23 -16.62 53.23
CA ALA A 10 9.81 -16.19 51.96
C ALA A 10 8.69 -15.47 51.19
N GLU A 11 8.73 -14.14 51.20
CA GLU A 11 7.91 -13.33 50.33
C GLU A 11 8.52 -13.39 48.93
N ASP A 12 7.88 -14.20 48.10
CA ASP A 12 8.12 -14.37 46.67
C ASP A 12 7.89 -13.02 45.99
N THR A 13 8.97 -12.25 45.81
CA THR A 13 8.93 -11.04 44.98
C THR A 13 8.85 -11.48 43.52
N GLY A 14 7.62 -11.73 43.09
CA GLY A 14 7.28 -12.00 41.70
C GLY A 14 7.70 -10.83 40.81
N VAL A 15 8.95 -10.86 40.34
CA VAL A 15 9.42 -10.01 39.26
C VAL A 15 8.59 -10.38 38.03
N PRO A 16 7.84 -9.45 37.41
CA PRO A 16 7.12 -9.75 36.20
C PRO A 16 8.13 -10.12 35.14
N SER A 17 8.12 -11.39 34.72
CA SER A 17 8.91 -11.93 33.62
C SER A 17 8.38 -11.41 32.28
N GLY A 18 8.51 -10.10 32.07
CA GLY A 18 8.41 -9.48 30.76
C GLY A 18 9.62 -9.90 29.93
N GLY A 19 9.61 -11.13 29.42
CA GLY A 19 10.73 -11.66 28.65
C GLY A 19 11.11 -10.73 27.49
N PRO A 20 12.40 -10.70 27.08
CA PRO A 20 12.94 -9.78 26.06
C PRO A 20 12.20 -9.82 24.71
N VAL A 21 11.41 -10.87 24.46
CA VAL A 21 10.57 -11.06 23.27
C VAL A 21 9.44 -10.04 23.15
N LYS A 22 8.86 -9.58 24.26
CA LYS A 22 7.79 -8.57 24.24
C LYS A 22 8.31 -7.14 24.10
N GLY A 23 9.58 -6.90 24.47
CA GLY A 23 10.19 -5.57 24.43
C GLY A 23 10.44 -5.06 23.01
N LEU A 24 10.86 -5.93 22.09
CA LEU A 24 11.28 -5.51 20.75
C LEU A 24 10.14 -4.98 19.86
N PRO A 25 8.99 -5.68 19.70
CA PRO A 25 7.87 -5.12 18.94
C PRO A 25 7.34 -3.82 19.56
N TRP A 26 7.30 -3.75 20.89
CA TRP A 26 6.87 -2.56 21.60
C TRP A 26 7.83 -1.38 21.41
N ALA A 27 9.14 -1.63 21.37
CA ALA A 27 10.14 -0.61 21.08
C ALA A 27 9.98 -0.06 19.65
N VAL A 28 9.77 -0.93 18.65
CA VAL A 28 9.48 -0.53 17.26
C VAL A 28 8.22 0.35 17.21
N LEU A 29 7.14 -0.08 17.88
CA LEU A 29 5.89 0.69 17.95
C LEU A 29 6.09 2.07 18.60
N ARG A 30 6.84 2.16 19.70
CA ARG A 30 7.11 3.44 20.35
C ARG A 30 7.99 4.36 19.49
N LEU A 31 9.04 3.80 18.88
CA LEU A 31 9.97 4.56 18.05
C LEU A 31 9.27 5.14 16.81
N HIS A 32 8.37 4.38 16.20
CA HIS A 32 7.66 4.78 14.97
C HIS A 32 6.22 5.24 15.22
N ARG A 33 5.85 5.57 16.46
CA ARG A 33 4.48 6.00 16.82
C ARG A 33 3.95 7.15 15.96
N ALA A 34 4.81 8.11 15.62
CA ALA A 34 4.41 9.25 14.79
C ALA A 34 4.06 8.79 13.37
N ALA A 35 4.86 7.89 12.78
CA ALA A 35 4.57 7.32 11.48
C ALA A 35 3.28 6.48 11.49
N LEU A 36 3.04 5.72 12.55
CA LEU A 36 1.81 4.96 12.75
C LEU A 36 0.58 5.86 12.86
N VAL A 37 0.67 6.97 13.61
CA VAL A 37 -0.42 7.94 13.74
C VAL A 37 -0.69 8.64 12.40
N VAL A 38 0.36 9.10 11.71
CA VAL A 38 0.21 9.75 10.41
C VAL A 38 -0.41 8.80 9.38
N TRP A 39 0.09 7.55 9.31
CA TRP A 39 -0.47 6.53 8.41
C TRP A 39 -1.92 6.18 8.76
N GLY A 40 -2.22 6.03 10.04
CA GLY A 40 -3.58 5.76 10.52
C GLY A 40 -4.54 6.90 10.18
N ALA A 41 -4.14 8.15 10.43
CA ALA A 41 -4.92 9.34 10.08
C ALA A 41 -5.13 9.45 8.56
N PHE A 42 -4.09 9.17 7.77
CA PHE A 42 -4.17 9.13 6.32
C PHE A 42 -5.20 8.09 5.82
N MET A 43 -5.11 6.85 6.30
CA MET A 43 -6.05 5.79 5.90
C MET A 43 -7.47 6.08 6.37
N LEU A 44 -7.66 6.59 7.59
CA LEU A 44 -8.97 6.97 8.10
C LEU A 44 -9.58 8.12 7.30
N ALA A 45 -8.78 9.12 6.90
CA ALA A 45 -9.25 10.21 6.06
C ALA A 45 -9.65 9.71 4.67
N ALA A 46 -8.85 8.84 4.04
CA ALA A 46 -9.16 8.27 2.73
C ALA A 46 -10.44 7.41 2.77
N LEU A 47 -10.57 6.54 3.77
CA LEU A 47 -11.77 5.72 3.98
C LEU A 47 -12.99 6.57 4.31
N GLY A 48 -12.85 7.55 5.19
CA GLY A 48 -13.91 8.48 5.57
C GLY A 48 -14.41 9.29 4.38
N ALA A 49 -13.49 9.78 3.53
CA ALA A 49 -13.84 10.47 2.29
C ALA A 49 -14.64 9.56 1.35
N LEU A 50 -14.21 8.30 1.13
CA LEU A 50 -14.95 7.37 0.27
C LEU A 50 -16.34 7.05 0.81
N VAL A 51 -16.47 6.81 2.12
CA VAL A 51 -17.75 6.53 2.77
C VAL A 51 -18.68 7.74 2.71
N TRP A 52 -18.14 8.95 2.97
CA TRP A 52 -18.89 10.20 2.86
C TRP A 52 -19.38 10.44 1.44
N GLU A 53 -18.48 10.33 0.45
CA GLU A 53 -18.82 10.53 -0.96
C GLU A 53 -19.88 9.54 -1.43
N ALA A 54 -19.67 8.24 -1.19
CA ALA A 54 -20.57 7.20 -1.68
C ALA A 54 -21.92 7.16 -0.95
N GLY A 55 -21.94 7.43 0.37
CA GLY A 55 -23.11 7.25 1.21
C GLY A 55 -23.92 8.52 1.51
N ILE A 56 -23.32 9.71 1.40
CA ILE A 56 -23.95 10.98 1.81
C ILE A 56 -23.94 12.00 0.68
N ASN A 57 -22.78 12.21 0.03
CA ASN A 57 -22.65 13.27 -0.97
C ASN A 57 -23.34 12.93 -2.31
N ALA A 58 -23.42 11.64 -2.66
CA ALA A 58 -23.96 11.19 -3.95
C ALA A 58 -25.38 11.72 -4.23
N ASP A 59 -26.29 11.65 -3.26
CA ASP A 59 -27.67 12.13 -3.43
C ASP A 59 -27.71 13.66 -3.60
N SER A 60 -26.91 14.39 -2.82
CA SER A 60 -26.78 15.84 -2.97
C SER A 60 -26.24 16.23 -4.35
N VAL A 61 -25.31 15.45 -4.90
CA VAL A 61 -24.80 15.66 -6.27
C VAL A 61 -25.89 15.38 -7.31
N ARG A 62 -26.72 14.35 -7.13
CA ARG A 62 -27.86 14.06 -8.01
C ARG A 62 -28.90 15.18 -7.97
N ASP A 63 -29.21 15.72 -6.79
CA ASP A 63 -30.11 16.86 -6.64
C ASP A 63 -29.55 18.12 -7.35
N ARG A 64 -28.25 18.37 -7.22
CA ARG A 64 -27.56 19.45 -7.95
C ARG A 64 -27.63 19.26 -9.47
N ILE A 65 -27.47 18.03 -9.95
CA ILE A 65 -27.60 17.68 -11.38
C ILE A 65 -29.05 17.86 -11.85
N ALA A 66 -30.04 17.48 -11.06
CA ALA A 66 -31.46 17.65 -11.38
C ALA A 66 -31.88 19.13 -11.40
N ALA A 67 -31.26 19.96 -10.55
CA ALA A 67 -31.45 21.40 -10.54
C ALA A 67 -30.78 22.11 -11.75
N CYS A 68 -29.83 21.46 -12.44
CA CYS A 68 -29.30 21.98 -13.69
C CYS A 68 -30.42 21.96 -14.76
N GLY A 69 -30.77 23.12 -15.33
CA GLY A 69 -31.72 23.18 -16.45
C GLY A 69 -31.26 22.34 -17.65
N HIS A 70 -32.20 21.85 -18.48
CA HIS A 70 -31.91 20.86 -19.54
C HIS A 70 -30.75 21.24 -20.48
N ASP A 71 -30.56 22.53 -20.78
CA ASP A 71 -29.52 23.02 -21.69
C ASP A 71 -28.13 23.22 -21.04
N SER A 72 -28.02 23.08 -19.71
CA SER A 72 -26.78 23.34 -18.97
C SER A 72 -25.88 22.09 -18.87
N SER A 73 -25.38 21.61 -20.02
CA SER A 73 -24.46 20.45 -20.08
C SER A 73 -23.20 20.63 -19.23
N LEU A 74 -22.64 21.84 -19.19
CA LEU A 74 -21.47 22.19 -18.36
C LEU A 74 -21.76 22.09 -16.85
N CYS A 75 -22.97 22.44 -16.41
CA CYS A 75 -23.40 22.33 -15.01
C CYS A 75 -23.37 20.86 -14.56
N ARG A 76 -24.02 19.99 -15.34
CA ARG A 76 -24.07 18.54 -15.08
C ARG A 76 -22.67 17.91 -15.13
N PHE A 77 -21.87 18.27 -16.13
CA PHE A 77 -20.49 17.79 -16.26
C PHE A 77 -19.63 18.20 -15.05
N ARG A 78 -19.70 19.46 -14.61
CA ARG A 78 -18.91 19.93 -13.47
C ARG A 78 -19.28 19.20 -12.18
N ALA A 79 -20.56 19.00 -11.91
CA ALA A 79 -21.03 18.28 -10.73
C ALA A 79 -20.54 16.82 -10.70
N ALA A 80 -20.58 16.13 -11.84
CA ALA A 80 -20.06 14.77 -11.97
C ALA A 80 -18.52 14.71 -11.82
N VAL A 81 -17.80 15.67 -12.41
CA VAL A 81 -16.34 15.77 -12.27
C VAL A 81 -15.93 16.06 -10.82
N ASP A 82 -16.65 16.91 -10.11
CA ASP A 82 -16.36 17.21 -8.69
C ASP A 82 -16.51 15.94 -7.83
N TYR A 83 -17.56 15.16 -8.05
CA TYR A 83 -17.78 13.88 -7.36
C TYR A 83 -16.68 12.84 -7.67
N GLY A 84 -16.42 12.62 -8.96
CA GLY A 84 -15.39 11.69 -9.42
C GLY A 84 -13.99 12.11 -8.98
N GLY A 85 -13.72 13.41 -8.91
CA GLY A 85 -12.45 13.98 -8.50
C GLY A 85 -12.07 13.62 -7.07
N THR A 86 -12.97 13.77 -6.10
CA THR A 86 -12.69 13.38 -4.70
C THR A 86 -12.38 11.89 -4.58
N THR A 87 -13.19 11.05 -5.22
CA THR A 87 -12.98 9.59 -5.23
C THR A 87 -11.66 9.21 -5.89
N GLY A 88 -11.31 9.84 -7.01
CA GLY A 88 -10.06 9.63 -7.73
C GLY A 88 -8.82 10.08 -6.94
N TRP A 89 -8.89 11.20 -6.21
CA TRP A 89 -7.79 11.61 -5.33
C TRP A 89 -7.56 10.63 -4.18
N ALA A 90 -8.63 10.03 -3.63
CA ALA A 90 -8.49 9.00 -2.60
C ALA A 90 -7.76 7.76 -3.14
N SER A 91 -8.15 7.23 -4.31
CA SER A 91 -7.42 6.11 -4.95
C SER A 91 -5.99 6.48 -5.30
N THR A 92 -5.77 7.64 -5.92
CA THR A 92 -4.45 8.12 -6.33
C THR A 92 -3.50 8.22 -5.13
N LEU A 93 -3.91 8.87 -4.05
CA LEU A 93 -3.05 9.05 -2.88
C LEU A 93 -2.73 7.72 -2.19
N VAL A 94 -3.72 6.83 -2.04
CA VAL A 94 -3.50 5.52 -1.41
C VAL A 94 -2.69 4.60 -2.31
N TYR A 95 -2.90 4.64 -3.63
CA TYR A 95 -2.08 3.91 -4.60
C TYR A 95 -0.62 4.34 -4.54
N TYR A 96 -0.32 5.62 -4.76
CA TYR A 96 1.07 6.10 -4.78
C TYR A 96 1.74 6.20 -3.40
N SER A 97 1.02 5.86 -2.32
CA SER A 97 1.60 5.78 -0.98
C SER A 97 2.76 4.78 -0.86
N PHE A 98 2.90 3.83 -1.81
CA PHE A 98 4.06 2.93 -1.85
C PHE A 98 5.40 3.67 -1.94
N PHE A 99 5.45 4.88 -2.50
CA PHE A 99 6.65 5.73 -2.48
C PHE A 99 7.01 6.15 -1.05
N ALA A 100 6.01 6.60 -0.29
CA ALA A 100 6.20 6.97 1.12
C ALA A 100 6.60 5.75 1.96
N VAL A 101 6.01 4.57 1.69
CA VAL A 101 6.38 3.31 2.34
C VAL A 101 7.84 2.95 2.04
N ALA A 102 8.27 3.01 0.79
CA ALA A 102 9.65 2.73 0.39
C ALA A 102 10.65 3.70 1.02
N ALA A 103 10.34 5.00 0.98
CA ALA A 103 11.14 6.04 1.60
C ALA A 103 11.27 5.85 3.12
N PHE A 104 10.15 5.58 3.80
CA PHE A 104 10.11 5.33 5.23
C PHE A 104 10.91 4.08 5.61
N ALA A 105 10.70 2.98 4.88
CA ALA A 105 11.39 1.72 5.12
C ALA A 105 12.92 1.85 4.94
N ALA A 106 13.35 2.51 3.86
CA ALA A 106 14.76 2.69 3.56
C ALA A 106 15.45 3.70 4.49
N GLY A 107 14.84 4.86 4.68
CA GLY A 107 15.43 5.97 5.43
C GLY A 107 15.26 5.80 6.94
N ALA A 108 14.02 5.77 7.42
CA ALA A 108 13.74 5.89 8.86
C ALA A 108 13.73 4.54 9.60
N LEU A 109 13.21 3.49 8.96
CA LEU A 109 13.00 2.19 9.58
C LEU A 109 14.29 1.36 9.66
N ILE A 110 15.09 1.37 8.59
CA ILE A 110 16.30 0.54 8.49
C ILE A 110 17.56 1.39 8.38
N GLY A 111 17.64 2.32 7.42
CA GLY A 111 18.83 3.10 7.14
C GLY A 111 19.34 3.87 8.36
N ARG A 112 18.46 4.61 9.03
CA ARG A 112 18.78 5.41 10.21
C ARG A 112 19.28 4.57 11.37
N GLU A 113 18.70 3.40 11.59
CA GLU A 113 19.10 2.52 12.69
C GLU A 113 20.48 1.90 12.45
N LEU A 114 20.81 1.61 11.19
CA LEU A 114 22.13 1.09 10.80
C LEU A 114 23.21 2.19 10.76
N GLU A 115 22.84 3.39 10.34
CA GLU A 115 23.71 4.57 10.27
C GLU A 115 24.11 5.06 11.65
N ASN A 116 23.16 5.12 12.59
CA ASN A 116 23.40 5.57 13.97
C ASN A 116 23.97 4.50 14.90
N GLY A 117 24.11 3.25 14.43
CA GLY A 117 24.61 2.16 15.25
C GLY A 117 23.61 1.55 16.25
N THR A 118 22.36 2.01 16.25
CA THR A 118 21.33 1.54 17.20
C THR A 118 20.95 0.09 16.97
N ALA A 119 20.95 -0.36 15.71
CA ALA A 119 20.73 -1.77 15.39
C ALA A 119 21.82 -2.67 16.00
N GLN A 120 23.08 -2.23 15.96
CA GLN A 120 24.22 -2.96 16.50
C GLN A 120 24.14 -3.07 18.04
N LEU A 121 23.69 -2.01 18.72
CA LEU A 121 23.41 -2.04 20.16
C LEU A 121 22.28 -3.02 20.51
N ALA A 122 21.23 -3.08 19.71
CA ALA A 122 20.17 -4.08 19.91
C ALA A 122 20.71 -5.51 19.73
N TRP A 123 21.64 -5.71 18.79
CA TRP A 123 22.20 -7.03 18.51
C TRP A 123 23.10 -7.59 19.62
N THR A 124 23.76 -6.72 20.39
CA THR A 124 24.54 -7.15 21.57
C THR A 124 23.65 -7.48 22.77
N GLN A 125 22.40 -7.01 22.78
CA GLN A 125 21.43 -7.20 23.86
C GLN A 125 20.47 -8.38 23.61
N SER A 126 20.99 -9.54 23.21
CA SER A 126 20.26 -10.82 23.00
C SER A 126 19.32 -10.92 21.79
N VAL A 127 19.30 -9.92 20.89
CA VAL A 127 18.47 -9.96 19.67
C VAL A 127 19.34 -10.32 18.45
N SER A 128 19.02 -11.40 17.73
CA SER A 128 19.76 -11.69 16.49
C SER A 128 19.42 -10.68 15.37
N PRO A 129 20.35 -10.38 14.44
CA PRO A 129 20.11 -9.46 13.33
C PRO A 129 18.89 -9.81 12.47
N THR A 130 18.69 -11.10 12.17
CA THR A 130 17.54 -11.58 11.39
C THR A 130 16.23 -11.42 12.15
N ARG A 131 16.22 -11.67 13.46
CA ARG A 131 15.03 -11.48 14.29
C ARG A 131 14.68 -9.99 14.41
N TRP A 132 15.68 -9.14 14.55
CA TRP A 132 15.50 -7.68 14.52
C TRP A 132 14.80 -7.25 13.22
N LEU A 133 15.35 -7.64 12.06
CA LEU A 133 14.76 -7.27 10.77
C LEU A 133 13.32 -7.80 10.62
N ALA A 134 13.08 -9.05 11.01
CA ALA A 134 11.74 -9.64 10.93
C ALA A 134 10.70 -8.88 11.76
N VAL A 135 11.01 -8.54 13.01
CA VAL A 135 10.09 -7.78 13.87
C VAL A 135 9.87 -6.37 13.34
N THR A 136 10.92 -5.72 12.85
CA THR A 136 10.86 -4.37 12.28
C THR A 136 9.97 -4.30 11.03
N LEU A 137 9.97 -5.34 10.19
CA LEU A 137 9.14 -5.39 8.98
C LEU A 137 7.72 -5.94 9.22
N ALA A 138 7.52 -6.78 10.23
CA ALA A 138 6.23 -7.42 10.47
C ALA A 138 5.09 -6.42 10.75
N VAL A 139 5.35 -5.42 11.60
CA VAL A 139 4.34 -4.41 11.96
C VAL A 139 3.85 -3.62 10.74
N PRO A 140 4.70 -2.96 9.94
CA PRO A 140 4.25 -2.24 8.76
C PRO A 140 3.64 -3.17 7.71
N ALA A 141 4.15 -4.39 7.53
CA ALA A 141 3.56 -5.35 6.60
C ALA A 141 2.10 -5.69 6.96
N VAL A 142 1.81 -5.96 8.24
CA VAL A 142 0.44 -6.23 8.70
C VAL A 142 -0.46 -5.03 8.49
N LEU A 143 0.00 -3.80 8.77
CA LEU A 143 -0.79 -2.58 8.58
C LEU A 143 -1.08 -2.30 7.10
N LEU A 144 -0.11 -2.53 6.21
CA LEU A 144 -0.30 -2.38 4.76
C LEU A 144 -1.32 -3.39 4.22
N VAL A 145 -1.23 -4.66 4.65
CA VAL A 145 -2.18 -5.70 4.24
C VAL A 145 -3.57 -5.40 4.77
N ALA A 146 -3.72 -5.17 6.07
CA ALA A 146 -5.02 -4.94 6.69
C ALA A 146 -5.67 -3.66 6.17
N GLY A 147 -4.95 -2.53 6.24
CA GLY A 147 -5.46 -1.23 5.80
C GLY A 147 -5.73 -1.19 4.30
N GLY A 148 -4.81 -1.71 3.49
CA GLY A 148 -4.98 -1.76 2.04
C GLY A 148 -6.14 -2.66 1.62
N THR A 149 -6.35 -3.80 2.29
CA THR A 149 -7.49 -4.68 2.02
C THR A 149 -8.82 -3.99 2.34
N VAL A 150 -8.92 -3.34 3.50
CA VAL A 150 -10.13 -2.56 3.87
C VAL A 150 -10.38 -1.45 2.84
N PHE A 151 -9.34 -0.72 2.45
CA PHE A 151 -9.45 0.31 1.42
C PHE A 151 -9.94 -0.24 0.08
N VAL A 152 -9.38 -1.36 -0.41
CA VAL A 152 -9.83 -2.01 -1.65
C VAL A 152 -11.33 -2.35 -1.59
N PHE A 153 -11.80 -2.92 -0.48
CA PHE A 153 -13.23 -3.26 -0.35
C PHE A 153 -14.13 -2.02 -0.35
N VAL A 154 -13.76 -0.99 0.43
CA VAL A 154 -14.53 0.26 0.50
C VAL A 154 -14.49 1.00 -0.83
N PHE A 155 -13.34 1.10 -1.48
CA PHE A 155 -13.19 1.71 -2.79
C PHE A 155 -14.03 0.98 -3.84
N ARG A 156 -13.95 -0.36 -3.91
CA ARG A 156 -14.75 -1.14 -4.85
C ARG A 156 -16.26 -0.94 -4.65
N TRP A 157 -16.72 -0.88 -3.41
CA TRP A 157 -18.12 -0.60 -3.08
C TRP A 157 -18.51 0.81 -3.52
N ALA A 158 -17.76 1.84 -3.10
CA ALA A 158 -18.01 3.24 -3.43
C ALA A 158 -18.04 3.46 -4.96
N TRP A 159 -17.05 2.89 -5.65
CA TRP A 159 -16.88 2.98 -7.09
C TRP A 159 -18.01 2.29 -7.87
N ALA A 160 -18.55 1.18 -7.35
CA ALA A 160 -19.65 0.47 -7.97
C ALA A 160 -21.02 1.11 -7.69
N ALA A 161 -21.23 1.69 -6.51
CA ALA A 161 -22.52 2.21 -6.06
C ALA A 161 -22.99 3.43 -6.86
N ASN A 162 -22.07 4.29 -7.29
CA ASN A 162 -22.38 5.57 -7.96
C ASN A 162 -21.69 5.69 -9.32
N ARG A 163 -21.62 4.57 -10.06
CA ARG A 163 -20.84 4.47 -11.29
C ARG A 163 -21.28 5.45 -12.39
N ASP A 164 -22.54 5.86 -12.38
CA ASP A 164 -23.10 6.86 -13.30
C ASP A 164 -22.55 8.28 -13.07
N LEU A 165 -22.11 8.59 -11.85
CA LEU A 165 -21.48 9.86 -11.50
C LEU A 165 -19.97 9.88 -11.77
N MET A 166 -19.39 8.74 -12.14
CA MET A 166 -17.95 8.58 -12.32
C MET A 166 -17.54 8.70 -13.80
N GLY A 167 -16.48 9.48 -14.04
CA GLY A 167 -15.90 9.68 -15.37
C GLY A 167 -14.65 8.83 -15.64
N ASP A 168 -14.09 8.21 -14.61
CA ASP A 168 -12.95 7.29 -14.71
C ASP A 168 -13.39 5.91 -15.25
N ASP A 169 -12.44 5.01 -15.43
CA ASP A 169 -12.70 3.60 -15.73
C ASP A 169 -11.50 2.74 -15.29
N TRP A 170 -11.47 1.47 -15.68
CA TRP A 170 -10.44 0.54 -15.24
C TRP A 170 -9.06 0.74 -15.88
N THR A 171 -8.95 1.60 -16.90
CA THR A 171 -7.69 1.94 -17.59
C THR A 171 -6.84 2.94 -16.80
N PHE A 172 -7.48 3.70 -15.90
CA PHE A 172 -6.79 4.63 -15.01
C PHE A 172 -5.93 3.85 -14.01
N ASN A 173 -4.65 4.21 -13.89
CA ASN A 173 -3.66 3.48 -13.09
C ASN A 173 -4.08 3.28 -11.63
N ASP A 174 -4.58 4.35 -11.02
CA ASP A 174 -5.00 4.37 -9.62
C ASP A 174 -6.27 3.54 -9.42
N VAL A 175 -7.24 3.65 -10.34
CA VAL A 175 -8.47 2.83 -10.31
C VAL A 175 -8.17 1.36 -10.57
N PHE A 176 -7.26 1.06 -11.50
CA PHE A 176 -6.79 -0.28 -11.78
C PHE A 176 -6.27 -0.94 -10.49
N ALA A 177 -5.32 -0.28 -9.83
CA ALA A 177 -4.69 -0.77 -8.61
C ALA A 177 -5.65 -0.81 -7.41
N ALA A 178 -6.39 0.28 -7.15
CA ALA A 178 -7.28 0.43 -5.99
C ALA A 178 -8.46 -0.55 -5.99
N ARG A 179 -8.82 -1.12 -7.15
CA ARG A 179 -9.88 -2.14 -7.24
C ARG A 179 -9.42 -3.55 -6.92
N GLY A 180 -8.16 -3.80 -6.58
CA GLY A 180 -7.73 -5.18 -6.31
C GLY A 180 -6.40 -5.33 -5.57
N PRO A 181 -5.82 -6.54 -5.55
CA PRO A 181 -4.66 -6.88 -4.73
C PRO A 181 -3.36 -6.15 -5.10
N ALA A 182 -3.23 -5.64 -6.33
CA ALA A 182 -2.11 -4.80 -6.76
C ALA A 182 -1.81 -3.65 -5.78
N LEU A 183 -2.84 -3.01 -5.21
CA LEU A 183 -2.64 -1.95 -4.20
C LEU A 183 -1.75 -2.41 -3.04
N VAL A 184 -2.10 -3.55 -2.44
CA VAL A 184 -1.35 -4.13 -1.32
C VAL A 184 0.02 -4.61 -1.79
N ALA A 185 0.11 -5.19 -2.99
CA ALA A 185 1.36 -5.66 -3.58
C ALA A 185 2.38 -4.52 -3.73
N TYR A 186 1.98 -3.35 -4.26
CA TYR A 186 2.86 -2.19 -4.38
C TYR A 186 3.35 -1.70 -3.00
N GLY A 187 2.47 -1.66 -2.00
CA GLY A 187 2.86 -1.31 -0.63
C GLY A 187 3.91 -2.28 -0.04
N LEU A 188 3.70 -3.59 -0.19
CA LEU A 188 4.66 -4.61 0.26
C LEU A 188 5.97 -4.56 -0.54
N CYS A 189 5.90 -4.29 -1.85
CA CYS A 189 7.07 -4.10 -2.69
C CYS A 189 7.88 -2.89 -2.23
N GLY A 190 7.23 -1.75 -1.95
CA GLY A 190 7.89 -0.58 -1.37
C GLY A 190 8.58 -0.90 -0.05
N LEU A 191 7.92 -1.63 0.85
CA LEU A 191 8.51 -2.08 2.12
C LEU A 191 9.75 -2.96 1.91
N GLY A 192 9.67 -3.95 1.02
CA GLY A 192 10.77 -4.87 0.72
C GLY A 192 11.96 -4.20 0.04
N VAL A 193 11.70 -3.39 -1.00
CA VAL A 193 12.72 -2.60 -1.71
C VAL A 193 13.40 -1.62 -0.77
N GLY A 194 12.61 -0.92 0.06
CA GLY A 194 13.15 0.01 1.04
C GLY A 194 14.01 -0.69 2.09
N ALA A 195 13.56 -1.84 2.61
CA ALA A 195 14.35 -2.64 3.54
C ALA A 195 15.70 -3.09 2.94
N LEU A 196 15.69 -3.59 1.70
CA LEU A 196 16.90 -3.98 0.98
C LEU A 196 17.86 -2.79 0.81
N ALA A 197 17.37 -1.65 0.32
CA ALA A 197 18.17 -0.44 0.14
C ALA A 197 18.80 0.02 1.46
N GLY A 198 18.02 0.04 2.55
CA GLY A 198 18.49 0.38 3.90
C GLY A 198 19.60 -0.56 4.39
N VAL A 199 19.40 -1.89 4.25
CA VAL A 199 20.40 -2.89 4.66
C VAL A 199 21.68 -2.78 3.82
N VAL A 200 21.57 -2.60 2.51
CA VAL A 200 22.71 -2.56 1.60
C VAL A 200 23.55 -1.31 1.82
N LEU A 201 22.92 -0.13 1.82
CA LEU A 201 23.60 1.16 1.85
C LEU A 201 24.00 1.62 3.25
N ARG A 202 23.25 1.22 4.30
CA ARG A 202 23.50 1.61 5.70
C ARG A 202 23.59 3.14 5.92
N ARG A 203 22.98 3.92 5.03
CA ARG A 203 22.92 5.38 5.04
C ARG A 203 21.52 5.81 4.61
N SER A 204 20.88 6.66 5.41
CA SER A 204 19.45 6.95 5.32
C SER A 204 19.05 7.66 4.03
N LEU A 205 19.74 8.77 3.70
CA LEU A 205 19.42 9.60 2.54
C LEU A 205 19.62 8.88 1.19
N PRO A 206 20.79 8.26 0.89
CA PRO A 206 20.94 7.53 -0.36
C PRO A 206 20.01 6.31 -0.43
N ALA A 207 19.71 5.65 0.70
CA ALA A 207 18.79 4.51 0.70
C ALA A 207 17.38 4.91 0.30
N LEU A 208 16.89 6.03 0.84
CA LEU A 208 15.60 6.61 0.47
C LEU A 208 15.55 6.92 -1.03
N GLY A 209 16.55 7.65 -1.55
CA GLY A 209 16.59 8.04 -2.95
C GLY A 209 16.58 6.84 -3.90
N ILE A 210 17.40 5.82 -3.62
CA ILE A 210 17.43 4.59 -4.42
C ILE A 210 16.12 3.82 -4.33
N ALA A 211 15.54 3.67 -3.12
CA ALA A 211 14.28 2.94 -2.96
C ALA A 211 13.13 3.59 -3.73
N CYS A 212 13.01 4.92 -3.68
CA CYS A 212 12.03 5.66 -4.46
C CYS A 212 12.28 5.54 -5.97
N GLY A 213 13.54 5.64 -6.41
CA GLY A 213 13.91 5.47 -7.83
C GLY A 213 13.57 4.09 -8.37
N VAL A 214 13.86 3.03 -7.59
CA VAL A 214 13.50 1.64 -7.95
C VAL A 214 11.98 1.48 -8.03
N MET A 215 11.23 1.97 -7.06
CA MET A 215 9.76 1.90 -7.09
C MET A 215 9.16 2.70 -8.25
N TYR A 216 9.73 3.87 -8.58
CA TYR A 216 9.34 4.65 -9.74
C TYR A 216 9.54 3.85 -11.03
N LEU A 217 10.71 3.21 -11.19
CA LEU A 217 10.98 2.40 -12.37
C LEU A 217 10.04 1.20 -12.47
N ILE A 218 9.77 0.50 -11.37
CA ILE A 218 8.84 -0.63 -11.35
C ILE A 218 7.45 -0.18 -11.81
N ASN A 219 6.90 0.84 -11.15
CA ASN A 219 5.57 1.36 -11.45
C ASN A 219 5.49 1.93 -12.87
N HIS A 220 6.45 2.76 -13.29
CA HIS A 220 6.49 3.35 -14.62
C HIS A 220 6.53 2.29 -15.73
N ASN A 221 7.36 1.24 -15.57
CA ASN A 221 7.43 0.18 -16.58
C ASN A 221 6.14 -0.65 -16.62
N LEU A 222 5.56 -0.98 -15.47
CA LEU A 222 4.29 -1.72 -15.42
C LEU A 222 3.16 -0.92 -16.04
N GLU A 223 3.08 0.39 -15.79
CA GLU A 223 2.09 1.26 -16.42
C GLU A 223 2.30 1.35 -17.93
N LYS A 224 3.55 1.53 -18.37
CA LYS A 224 3.89 1.65 -19.79
C LYS A 224 3.57 0.38 -20.59
N TYR A 225 3.84 -0.80 -20.02
CA TYR A 225 3.65 -2.09 -20.70
C TYR A 225 2.38 -2.82 -20.24
N ARG A 226 1.45 -2.14 -19.56
CA ARG A 226 0.25 -2.79 -19.02
C ARG A 226 -0.60 -3.40 -20.15
N GLU A 227 -0.74 -2.70 -21.27
CA GLU A 227 -1.45 -3.19 -22.47
C GLU A 227 -0.87 -4.51 -22.98
N ASP A 228 0.43 -4.74 -22.79
CA ASP A 228 1.13 -5.95 -23.26
C ASP A 228 1.02 -7.14 -22.27
N LEU A 229 0.46 -6.95 -21.07
CA LEU A 229 0.31 -8.02 -20.07
C LEU A 229 -0.69 -9.11 -20.48
N TRP A 230 -1.54 -8.83 -21.47
CA TRP A 230 -2.54 -9.79 -21.95
C TRP A 230 -2.79 -9.63 -23.44
N PRO A 231 -3.07 -10.70 -24.21
CA PRO A 231 -3.36 -10.59 -25.63
C PRO A 231 -4.63 -9.75 -25.89
N PRO A 232 -4.55 -8.73 -26.77
CA PRO A 232 -5.72 -7.91 -27.09
C PRO A 232 -6.64 -8.56 -28.13
N VAL A 233 -7.87 -8.07 -28.23
CA VAL A 233 -8.89 -8.54 -29.17
C VAL A 233 -8.88 -7.69 -30.44
N THR A 234 -8.96 -8.34 -31.59
CA THR A 234 -9.16 -7.70 -32.90
C THR A 234 -10.66 -7.53 -33.18
N PRO A 235 -11.11 -6.35 -33.66
CA PRO A 235 -12.50 -6.16 -34.04
C PRO A 235 -12.94 -7.13 -35.15
N ALA A 236 -14.18 -7.63 -35.07
CA ALA A 236 -14.77 -8.35 -36.20
C ALA A 236 -15.05 -7.37 -37.34
N PRO A 237 -14.84 -7.74 -38.62
CA PRO A 237 -15.00 -6.82 -39.76
C PRO A 237 -16.38 -6.16 -39.89
N THR A 238 -17.41 -6.77 -39.30
CA THR A 238 -18.83 -6.41 -39.48
C THR A 238 -19.49 -5.86 -38.23
N LYS A 239 -18.83 -5.87 -37.06
CA LYS A 239 -19.31 -5.22 -35.85
C LYS A 239 -18.40 -4.03 -35.55
N GLY A 240 -18.93 -2.82 -35.73
CA GLY A 240 -18.28 -1.63 -35.17
C GLY A 240 -17.99 -1.88 -33.69
N VAL A 241 -16.80 -1.47 -33.22
CA VAL A 241 -16.50 -1.50 -31.78
C VAL A 241 -17.46 -0.53 -31.11
N GLU A 242 -18.39 -1.06 -30.32
CA GLU A 242 -19.25 -0.23 -29.48
C GLU A 242 -18.34 0.53 -28.52
N MET A 243 -18.22 1.85 -28.70
CA MET A 243 -17.35 2.73 -27.91
C MET A 243 -17.92 2.89 -26.50
N SER A 244 -17.86 1.82 -25.71
CA SER A 244 -18.24 1.80 -24.30
C SER A 244 -17.06 2.28 -23.45
N ARG A 245 -17.34 3.03 -22.37
CA ARG A 245 -16.35 3.47 -21.36
C ARG A 245 -15.59 2.31 -20.72
N ASP A 246 -16.09 1.09 -20.86
CA ASP A 246 -15.48 -0.11 -20.25
C ASP A 246 -14.47 -0.80 -21.17
N VAL A 247 -14.19 -0.27 -22.37
CA VAL A 247 -13.24 -0.83 -23.35
C VAL A 247 -11.95 -0.01 -23.38
N TRP A 248 -10.82 -0.67 -23.16
CA TRP A 248 -9.51 -0.03 -23.34
C TRP A 248 -9.07 -0.17 -24.79
N GLN A 249 -9.04 0.93 -25.54
CA GLN A 249 -8.53 0.95 -26.91
C GLN A 249 -7.00 1.08 -26.93
N ILE A 250 -6.35 0.28 -27.76
CA ILE A 250 -4.90 0.37 -27.96
C ILE A 250 -4.61 1.48 -28.97
N GLY A 251 -3.71 2.40 -28.61
CA GLY A 251 -3.34 3.56 -29.42
C GLY A 251 -2.45 3.27 -30.63
N ASP A 252 -2.46 2.05 -31.17
CA ASP A 252 -1.55 1.57 -32.23
C ASP A 252 -2.13 1.72 -33.65
N GLY A 253 -3.34 2.26 -33.78
CA GLY A 253 -4.03 2.45 -35.05
C GLY A 253 -4.62 1.16 -35.67
N THR A 254 -4.48 0.01 -35.01
CA THR A 254 -5.01 -1.28 -35.50
C THR A 254 -6.45 -1.54 -35.10
N GLY A 255 -7.00 -0.70 -34.21
CA GLY A 255 -8.34 -0.86 -33.65
C GLY A 255 -8.45 -1.99 -32.62
N ARG A 256 -7.33 -2.59 -32.20
CA ARG A 256 -7.30 -3.60 -31.13
C ARG A 256 -7.72 -2.99 -29.80
N PHE A 257 -8.32 -3.83 -28.95
CA PHE A 257 -8.82 -3.37 -27.65
C PHE A 257 -8.78 -4.47 -26.59
N HIS A 258 -8.84 -4.07 -25.32
CA HIS A 258 -9.11 -4.95 -24.20
C HIS A 258 -10.56 -4.78 -23.73
N PRO A 259 -11.42 -5.83 -23.81
CA PRO A 259 -12.71 -5.81 -23.14
C PRO A 259 -12.53 -5.79 -21.63
N ARG A 260 -13.57 -5.35 -20.90
CA ARG A 260 -13.61 -5.34 -19.42
C ARG A 260 -13.25 -6.68 -18.78
N SER A 261 -13.50 -7.80 -19.45
CA SER A 261 -13.11 -9.14 -18.97
C SER A 261 -11.59 -9.33 -18.84
N HIS A 262 -10.77 -8.54 -19.53
CA HIS A 262 -9.30 -8.57 -19.44
C HIS A 262 -8.77 -7.91 -18.16
N TYR A 263 -9.59 -7.15 -17.43
CA TYR A 263 -9.17 -6.50 -16.18
C TYR A 263 -8.52 -7.48 -15.20
N TRP A 264 -9.21 -8.56 -14.83
CA TRP A 264 -8.70 -9.48 -13.80
C TRP A 264 -7.43 -10.23 -14.22
N PRO A 265 -7.34 -10.81 -15.43
CA PRO A 265 -6.09 -11.42 -15.90
C PRO A 265 -4.90 -10.46 -15.83
N MET A 266 -5.03 -9.24 -16.39
CA MET A 266 -3.97 -8.24 -16.38
C MET A 266 -3.60 -7.83 -14.94
N HIS A 267 -4.62 -7.61 -14.11
CA HIS A 267 -4.44 -7.23 -12.71
C HIS A 267 -3.68 -8.29 -11.91
N LEU A 268 -3.98 -9.57 -12.11
CA LEU A 268 -3.31 -10.67 -11.42
C LEU A 268 -1.87 -10.86 -11.91
N VAL A 269 -1.60 -10.67 -13.20
CA VAL A 269 -0.22 -10.70 -13.74
C VAL A 269 0.61 -9.57 -13.11
N GLU A 270 0.12 -8.33 -13.14
CA GLU A 270 0.83 -7.20 -12.52
C GLU A 270 1.04 -7.42 -11.01
N THR A 271 0.00 -7.87 -10.30
CA THR A 271 0.08 -8.21 -8.87
C THR A 271 1.15 -9.28 -8.62
N GLY A 272 1.19 -10.33 -9.44
CA GLY A 272 2.16 -11.42 -9.32
C GLY A 272 3.60 -10.95 -9.53
N ILE A 273 3.84 -10.09 -10.53
CA ILE A 273 5.17 -9.49 -10.79
C ILE A 273 5.61 -8.66 -9.57
N VAL A 274 4.74 -7.76 -9.09
CA VAL A 274 5.06 -6.87 -7.97
C VAL A 274 5.30 -7.64 -6.67
N LEU A 275 4.49 -8.67 -6.37
CA LEU A 275 4.72 -9.55 -5.22
C LEU A 275 6.01 -10.37 -5.37
N GLY A 276 6.33 -10.82 -6.57
CA GLY A 276 7.59 -11.49 -6.87
C GLY A 276 8.79 -10.61 -6.51
N VAL A 277 8.77 -9.34 -6.94
CA VAL A 277 9.80 -8.36 -6.56
C VAL A 277 9.84 -8.12 -5.06
N ALA A 278 8.68 -7.99 -4.39
CA ALA A 278 8.60 -7.80 -2.94
C ALA A 278 9.26 -8.95 -2.16
N VAL A 279 8.98 -10.20 -2.56
CA VAL A 279 9.56 -11.41 -1.95
C VAL A 279 11.06 -11.46 -2.19
N LEU A 280 11.51 -11.23 -3.43
CA LEU A 280 12.93 -11.23 -3.77
C LEU A 280 13.70 -10.15 -3.03
N ALA A 281 13.19 -8.92 -2.97
CA ALA A 281 13.83 -7.80 -2.28
C ALA A 281 13.91 -8.06 -0.77
N THR A 282 12.82 -8.54 -0.16
CA THR A 282 12.79 -8.90 1.27
C THR A 282 13.77 -10.03 1.55
N GLY A 283 13.73 -11.13 0.78
CA GLY A 283 14.65 -12.26 0.92
C GLY A 283 16.11 -11.84 0.76
N ALA A 284 16.42 -10.97 -0.20
CA ALA A 284 17.74 -10.40 -0.39
C ALA A 284 18.17 -9.55 0.82
N ALA A 285 17.27 -8.76 1.42
CA ALA A 285 17.59 -7.99 2.62
C ALA A 285 18.01 -8.89 3.79
N PHE A 286 17.27 -9.98 4.03
CA PHE A 286 17.63 -10.99 5.04
C PHE A 286 18.96 -11.68 4.72
N TRP A 287 19.18 -12.04 3.46
CA TRP A 287 20.41 -12.71 3.02
C TRP A 287 21.63 -11.82 3.18
N VAL A 288 21.55 -10.55 2.74
CA VAL A 288 22.63 -9.57 2.90
C VAL A 288 22.93 -9.34 4.37
N LEU A 289 21.90 -9.19 5.20
CA LEU A 289 22.09 -8.97 6.64
C LEU A 289 22.77 -10.17 7.30
N ARG A 290 22.32 -11.40 6.99
CA ARG A 290 22.92 -12.63 7.53
C ARG A 290 24.39 -12.76 7.13
N ARG A 291 24.73 -12.48 5.86
CA ARG A 291 26.14 -12.55 5.39
C ARG A 291 27.06 -11.52 6.03
N ARG A 292 26.53 -10.40 6.50
CA ARG A 292 27.33 -9.32 7.12
C ARG A 292 27.49 -9.48 8.64
N THR A 293 26.75 -10.40 9.26
CA THR A 293 26.64 -10.49 10.72
C THR A 293 26.86 -11.89 11.31
N GLY A 294 26.91 -12.93 10.46
CA GLY A 294 27.39 -14.26 10.81
C GLY A 294 28.80 -14.47 10.26
#